data_AF-A0A7S8C2C1-F1
#
_entry.id   AF-A0A7S8C2C1-F1
#
_cell.length_a   1.000
_cell.length_b   1.000
_cell.length_c   1.000
_cell.angle_alpha   90.00
_cell.angle_beta   90.00
_cell.angle_gamma   90.00
#
_symmetry.space_group_name_H-M   'P 1'
#
loop_
_entity.id
_entity.type
_entity.pdbx_description
1 polymer ?
#
loop_
_entity_poly.entity_id
_entity_poly.type
_entity_poly.pdbx_seq_one_letter_code
_entity_poly.pdbx_strand_id
1 'polypeptide(L)'
;MGRLHTHPAFFHGDADDRRIALRYLLEAWEEAVIDGIDCDNLATAAIFAALSDMVAVYGEEPVARMAEELPRRIRHGEFTVHRTTQ
;
A
#
# COMPACT_ATOMS: atom_id res chain seq x y z
N MET A 1 -28.78 16.57 3.44
CA MET A 1 -27.92 17.52 2.69
C MET A 1 -26.71 17.79 3.55
N GLY A 2 -25.48 17.38 3.27
CA GLY A 2 -24.86 16.78 2.11
C GLY A 2 -23.36 17.07 2.29
N ARG A 3 -22.58 16.05 2.64
CA ARG A 3 -21.13 16.05 2.45
C ARG A 3 -20.74 14.61 2.12
N LEU A 4 -20.76 14.31 0.83
CA LEU A 4 -19.97 13.22 0.29
C LEU A 4 -18.53 13.52 0.70
N HIS A 5 -17.98 12.76 1.64
CA HIS A 5 -16.54 12.69 1.80
C HIS A 5 -16.03 12.09 0.50
N THR A 6 -15.63 12.93 -0.45
CA THR A 6 -14.88 12.51 -1.62
C THR A 6 -13.55 12.00 -1.07
N HIS A 7 -13.46 10.69 -0.83
CA HIS A 7 -12.20 10.05 -0.48
C HIS A 7 -11.23 10.39 -1.61
N PRO A 8 -10.08 11.02 -1.33
CA PRO A 8 -9.09 11.29 -2.36
C PRO A 8 -8.79 9.99 -3.10
N ALA A 9 -8.95 10.03 -4.42
CA ALA A 9 -8.91 8.85 -5.27
C ALA A 9 -7.46 8.39 -5.50
N PHE A 10 -6.74 8.07 -4.42
CA PHE A 10 -5.34 7.64 -4.39
C PHE A 10 -5.07 6.37 -5.22
N PHE A 11 -6.11 5.65 -5.60
CA PHE A 11 -6.01 4.35 -6.26
C PHE A 11 -6.60 4.34 -7.68
N HIS A 12 -6.53 5.43 -8.45
CA HIS A 12 -7.12 5.51 -9.80
C HIS A 12 -6.45 4.66 -10.91
N GLY A 13 -5.45 3.84 -10.58
CA GLY A 13 -4.87 2.89 -11.54
C GLY A 13 -5.86 1.79 -11.91
N ASP A 14 -5.87 1.41 -13.19
CA ASP A 14 -6.63 0.26 -13.67
C ASP A 14 -6.28 -0.98 -12.83
N ALA A 15 -7.25 -1.87 -12.62
CA ALA A 15 -7.02 -3.11 -11.87
C ALA A 15 -5.86 -3.91 -12.48
N ASP A 16 -5.67 -3.81 -13.80
CA ASP A 16 -4.54 -4.44 -14.50
C ASP A 16 -3.22 -3.72 -14.25
N ASP A 17 -3.18 -2.39 -14.27
CA ASP A 17 -1.96 -1.61 -13.93
C ASP A 17 -1.47 -1.93 -12.52
N ARG A 18 -2.41 -2.03 -11.56
CA ARG A 18 -2.08 -2.38 -10.18
C ARG A 18 -1.52 -3.79 -10.05
N ARG A 19 -2.04 -4.76 -10.80
CA ARG A 19 -1.53 -6.14 -10.81
C ARG A 19 -0.13 -6.21 -11.40
N ILE A 20 0.12 -5.47 -12.49
CA ILE A 20 1.43 -5.41 -13.12
C ILE A 20 2.47 -4.78 -12.19
N ALA A 21 2.13 -3.65 -11.57
CA ALA A 21 3.00 -2.99 -10.58
C ALA A 21 3.29 -3.91 -9.39
N LEU A 22 2.29 -4.63 -8.89
CA LEU A 22 2.47 -5.59 -7.80
C LEU A 22 3.43 -6.72 -8.21
N ARG A 23 3.34 -7.24 -9.43
CA ARG A 23 4.26 -8.27 -9.91
C ARG A 23 5.71 -7.76 -9.91
N TYR A 24 5.97 -6.57 -10.43
CA TYR A 24 7.32 -5.98 -10.39
C TYR A 24 7.85 -5.82 -8.96
N LEU A 25 6.99 -5.41 -8.03
CA LEU A 25 7.36 -5.33 -6.62
C LEU A 25 7.68 -6.69 -6.02
N LEU A 26 6.91 -7.73 -6.33
CA LEU A 26 7.15 -9.10 -5.83
C LEU A 26 8.44 -9.70 -6.40
N GLU A 27 8.74 -9.48 -7.68
CA GLU A 27 10.00 -9.90 -8.30
C GLU A 27 11.20 -9.26 -7.59
N ALA A 28 11.17 -7.93 -7.40
CA ALA A 28 12.20 -7.22 -6.64
C ALA A 28 12.27 -7.69 -5.16
N TRP A 29 11.15 -8.15 -4.61
CA TRP A 29 11.09 -8.70 -3.25
C TRP A 29 11.84 -10.02 -3.14
N GLU A 30 11.64 -10.92 -4.10
CA GLU A 30 12.32 -12.22 -4.16
C GLU A 30 13.83 -12.03 -4.29
N GLU A 31 14.28 -11.11 -5.16
CA GLU A 31 15.70 -10.78 -5.33
C GLU A 31 16.33 -10.26 -4.02
N ALA A 32 15.68 -9.32 -3.35
CA ALA A 32 16.17 -8.75 -2.10
C ALA A 32 16.30 -9.81 -0.99
N VAL A 33 15.35 -10.75 -0.91
CA VAL A 33 15.42 -11.88 0.03
C VAL A 33 16.56 -12.84 -0.32
N ILE A 34 16.81 -13.10 -1.60
CA ILE A 34 17.96 -13.90 -2.07
C ILE A 34 19.29 -13.25 -1.64
N ASP A 35 19.37 -11.92 -1.71
CA ASP A 35 20.54 -11.14 -1.28
C ASP A 35 20.70 -11.06 0.26
N GLY A 36 19.77 -11.68 1.02
CA GLY A 36 19.83 -11.77 2.47
C GLY A 36 19.21 -10.59 3.21
N ILE A 37 18.41 -9.76 2.54
CA ILE A 37 17.66 -8.67 3.17
C ILE A 37 16.47 -9.26 3.95
N ASP A 38 16.33 -8.85 5.20
CA ASP A 38 15.20 -9.23 6.05
C ASP A 38 13.88 -8.69 5.47
N CYS A 39 12.88 -9.57 5.33
CA CYS A 39 11.54 -9.24 4.84
C CYS A 39 10.87 -8.10 5.62
N ASP A 40 11.08 -8.01 6.93
CA ASP A 40 10.49 -6.96 7.77
C ASP A 40 11.13 -5.59 7.48
N ASN A 41 12.43 -5.58 7.23
CA ASN A 41 13.16 -4.37 6.81
C ASN A 41 12.72 -3.93 5.41
N LEU A 42 12.55 -4.88 4.50
CA LEU A 42 12.09 -4.61 3.14
C LEU A 42 10.65 -4.08 3.12
N ALA A 43 9.76 -4.66 3.93
CA ALA A 43 8.39 -4.17 4.09
C ALA A 43 8.36 -2.73 4.62
N THR A 44 9.19 -2.43 5.62
CA THR A 44 9.29 -1.09 6.19
C THR A 44 9.80 -0.08 5.16
N ALA A 45 10.83 -0.46 4.38
CA ALA A 45 11.36 0.37 3.31
C ALA A 45 10.33 0.61 2.19
N ALA A 46 9.56 -0.41 1.81
CA ALA A 46 8.51 -0.28 0.81
C ALA A 46 7.39 0.67 1.26
N ILE A 47 6.95 0.57 2.53
CA ILE A 47 5.96 1.50 3.10
C ILE A 47 6.51 2.93 3.07
N PHE A 48 7.77 3.13 3.48
CA PHE A 48 8.40 4.45 3.45
C PHE A 48 8.41 5.01 2.03
N ALA A 49 8.91 4.25 1.06
CA ALA A 49 9.00 4.67 -0.34
C ALA A 49 7.61 5.05 -0.90
N ALA A 50 6.61 4.20 -0.67
CA ALA A 50 5.24 4.45 -1.14
C ALA A 50 4.62 5.71 -0.51
N LEU A 51 4.77 5.89 0.81
CA LEU A 51 4.24 7.07 1.50
C LEU A 51 4.98 8.35 1.07
N SER A 52 6.31 8.30 0.93
CA SER A 52 7.11 9.45 0.47
C SER A 52 6.72 9.89 -0.93
N ASP A 53 6.50 8.96 -1.86
CA ASP A 53 6.08 9.27 -3.22
C ASP A 53 4.67 9.89 -3.25
N MET A 54 3.73 9.33 -2.48
CA MET A 54 2.39 9.92 -2.35
C MET A 54 2.43 11.31 -1.71
N VAL A 55 3.28 11.54 -0.71
CA VAL A 55 3.43 12.88 -0.11
C VAL A 55 4.03 13.87 -1.11
N ALA A 56 5.00 13.45 -1.94
CA ALA A 56 5.58 14.29 -2.97
C ALA A 56 4.54 14.71 -4.03
N VAL A 57 3.61 13.82 -4.38
CA VAL A 57 2.59 14.07 -5.40
C VAL A 57 1.38 14.82 -4.85
N TYR A 58 0.92 14.48 -3.64
CA TYR A 58 -0.38 14.93 -3.10
C TYR A 58 -0.27 15.83 -1.86
N GLY A 59 0.89 15.88 -1.21
CA GLY A 59 1.12 16.60 0.05
C GLY A 59 0.83 15.77 1.30
N GLU A 60 1.28 16.28 2.45
CA GLU A 60 1.27 15.55 3.72
C GLU A 60 -0.14 15.31 4.28
N GLU A 61 -0.99 16.35 4.37
CA GLU A 61 -2.32 16.25 4.97
C GLU A 61 -3.25 15.28 4.21
N PRO A 62 -3.31 15.29 2.85
CA PRO A 62 -4.11 14.30 2.13
C PRO A 62 -3.68 12.86 2.37
N VAL A 63 -2.36 12.60 2.44
CA VAL A 63 -1.82 11.26 2.68
C VAL A 63 -2.06 10.83 4.14
N ALA A 64 -1.95 11.75 5.10
CA ALA A 64 -2.29 11.48 6.49
C ALA A 64 -3.76 11.06 6.64
N ARG A 65 -4.69 11.76 5.98
CA ARG A 65 -6.12 11.40 5.94
C ARG A 65 -6.38 10.02 5.33
N MET A 66 -5.64 9.64 4.29
CA MET A 66 -5.71 8.28 3.76
C MET A 66 -5.20 7.24 4.75
N ALA A 67 -4.10 7.55 5.45
CA ALA A 67 -3.50 6.66 6.42
C ALA A 67 -4.38 6.41 7.65
N GLU A 68 -5.24 7.36 8.04
CA GLU A 68 -6.25 7.20 9.10
C GLU A 68 -7.17 5.98 8.87
N GLU A 69 -7.42 5.61 7.60
CA GLU A 69 -8.25 4.44 7.25
C GLU A 69 -7.50 3.10 7.32
N LEU A 70 -6.17 3.10 7.29
CA LEU A 70 -5.37 1.86 7.25
C LEU A 70 -5.66 0.91 8.41
N PRO A 71 -5.74 1.36 9.68
CA PRO A 71 -6.07 0.46 10.80
C PRO A 71 -7.40 -0.26 10.61
N ARG A 72 -8.41 0.43 10.06
CA ARG A 72 -9.70 -0.18 9.75
C ARG A 72 -9.52 -1.24 8.67
N ARG A 73 -8.89 -0.91 7.55
CA ARG A 73 -8.67 -1.83 6.42
C ARG A 73 -7.89 -3.08 6.82
N ILE A 74 -6.85 -2.92 7.65
CA ILE A 74 -6.06 -4.03 8.23
C ILE A 74 -6.95 -4.96 9.06
N ARG A 75 -7.75 -4.41 9.98
CA ARG A 75 -8.65 -5.22 10.84
C ARG A 75 -9.76 -5.92 10.04
N HIS A 76 -10.15 -5.36 8.90
CA HIS A 76 -11.08 -5.99 7.96
C HIS A 76 -10.42 -7.08 7.09
N GLY A 77 -9.11 -7.29 7.21
CA GLY A 77 -8.37 -8.33 6.50
C GLY A 77 -8.08 -8.00 5.03
N GLU A 78 -8.16 -6.72 4.64
CA GLU A 78 -7.89 -6.31 3.24
C GLU A 78 -6.47 -6.64 2.77
N PHE A 79 -5.52 -6.77 3.70
CA PHE A 79 -4.12 -7.09 3.42
C PHE A 79 -3.75 -8.53 3.83
N THR A 80 -4.72 -9.32 4.29
CA THR A 80 -4.50 -10.73 4.65
C THR A 80 -4.63 -11.58 3.38
N VAL A 81 -3.49 -11.88 2.75
CA VAL A 81 -3.43 -12.66 1.50
C VAL A 81 -3.74 -14.15 1.73
N HIS A 82 -3.50 -14.64 2.94
CA HIS A 82 -3.87 -15.99 3.38
C HIS A 82 -4.83 -15.92 4.56
N ARG A 83 -6.14 -15.80 4.30
CA ARG A 83 -7.13 -16.18 5.30
C ARG A 83 -7.09 -17.71 5.39
N THR A 84 -6.29 -18.25 6.31
CA THR A 84 -6.44 -19.65 6.70
C THR A 84 -7.87 -19.80 7.20
N THR A 85 -8.67 -20.58 6.49
CA THR A 85 -9.90 -21.16 7.04
C THR A 85 -9.48 -21.96 8.26
N GLN A 86 -9.60 -21.37 9.44
CA GLN A 86 -9.71 -22.12 10.69
C GLN A 86 -11.17 -22.50 10.91
#